data_AF-V9ILJ5-F1
#
_entry.id   AF-V9ILJ5-F1
#
_cell.length_a   1.000
_cell.length_b   1.000
_cell.length_c   1.000
_cell.angle_alpha   90.00
_cell.angle_beta   90.00
_cell.angle_gamma   90.00
#
_symmetry.space_group_name_H-M   'P 1'
#
loop_
_entity.id
_entity.type
_entity.pdbx_description
1 polymer ?
#
loop_
_entity_poly.entity_id
_entity_poly.type
_entity_poly.pdbx_seq_one_letter_code
_entity_poly.pdbx_strand_id
1 'polypeptide(L)'
;MSNFTKSKEMGKEIDSDNTKKRRKSVSGNSGISLKDGDTYKVIISYEEKEAMERLPESDSESFLSTCDNIRRAMNKIAKLKTSGDTNAKDEIRELQIQTSLAFIELKN
;
A
#
# COMPACT_ATOMS: atom_id res chain seq x y z
N MET A 1 -36.83 41.73 16.09
CA MET A 1 -35.37 41.64 15.87
C MET A 1 -34.70 42.01 17.18
N SER A 2 -34.04 41.03 17.83
CA SER A 2 -33.40 41.22 19.13
C SER A 2 -31.93 41.60 18.93
N ASN A 3 -31.51 42.70 19.54
CA ASN A 3 -30.14 43.18 19.53
C ASN A 3 -29.35 42.53 20.68
N PHE A 4 -28.17 41.98 20.37
CA PHE A 4 -27.16 41.71 21.38
C PHE A 4 -25.80 42.16 20.85
N THR A 5 -25.24 43.17 21.52
CA THR A 5 -23.86 43.66 21.36
C THR A 5 -22.95 42.98 22.38
N LYS A 6 -21.62 43.07 22.13
CA LYS A 6 -20.45 42.97 23.04
C LYS A 6 -19.62 41.68 22.85
N SER A 7 -18.29 41.67 22.75
CA SER A 7 -17.21 42.66 22.50
C SER A 7 -15.90 41.90 22.22
N LYS A 8 -14.98 42.62 21.57
CA LYS A 8 -13.53 42.46 21.31
C LYS A 8 -12.61 41.72 22.32
N GLU A 9 -11.69 40.92 21.74
CA GLU A 9 -10.21 41.07 21.66
C GLU A 9 -9.25 40.80 22.86
N MET A 10 -8.23 39.96 22.54
CA MET A 10 -6.84 39.75 23.04
C MET A 10 -6.47 39.48 24.52
N GLY A 11 -5.77 38.35 24.70
CA GLY A 11 -4.37 38.33 25.15
C GLY A 11 -4.09 38.24 26.66
N LYS A 12 -3.59 37.07 27.11
CA LYS A 12 -2.59 36.98 28.20
C LYS A 12 -1.91 35.61 28.24
N GLU A 13 -0.60 35.64 28.05
CA GLU A 13 0.36 34.57 28.26
C GLU A 13 0.41 34.18 29.74
N ILE A 14 0.50 32.88 30.06
CA ILE A 14 1.09 32.38 31.31
C ILE A 14 1.95 31.17 30.96
N ASP A 15 3.25 31.41 30.98
CA ASP A 15 4.32 30.44 31.08
C ASP A 15 4.27 29.74 32.46
N SER A 16 4.32 28.42 32.49
CA SER A 16 4.72 27.69 33.68
C SER A 16 5.35 26.34 33.29
N ASP A 17 6.66 26.38 33.20
CA ASP A 17 7.62 25.28 33.27
C ASP A 17 7.31 24.32 34.45
N ASN A 18 7.08 23.03 34.18
CA ASN A 18 7.47 21.99 35.14
C ASN A 18 7.78 20.63 34.50
N THR A 19 9.04 20.29 34.65
CA THR A 19 9.81 19.10 34.30
C THR A 19 9.25 17.69 34.62
N LYS A 20 9.72 16.74 33.79
CA LYS A 20 10.01 15.31 34.05
C LYS A 20 8.85 14.31 34.24
N LYS A 21 8.52 13.56 33.18
CA LYS A 21 8.63 12.08 33.14
C LYS A 21 8.99 11.57 31.73
N ARG A 22 10.29 11.32 31.54
CA ARG A 22 10.89 10.66 30.38
C ARG A 22 10.37 9.22 30.26
N ARG A 23 9.48 8.92 29.30
CA ARG A 23 9.28 7.53 28.84
C ARG A 23 10.48 7.16 27.97
N LYS A 24 11.24 6.14 28.39
CA LYS A 24 12.26 5.49 27.57
C LYS A 24 11.56 4.96 26.31
N SER A 25 11.76 5.61 25.16
CA SER A 25 11.61 4.93 23.89
C SER A 25 12.70 3.87 23.82
N VAL A 26 12.30 2.63 23.59
CA VAL A 26 13.23 1.56 23.24
C VAL A 26 13.87 2.00 21.93
N SER A 27 15.17 2.27 21.98
CA SER A 27 16.00 2.52 20.82
C SER A 27 16.00 1.24 19.98
N GLY A 28 15.14 1.22 18.96
CA GLY A 28 15.32 0.34 17.81
C GLY A 28 16.57 0.83 17.09
N ASN A 29 17.63 0.05 17.16
CA ASN A 29 18.91 0.34 16.55
C ASN A 29 18.82 0.12 15.03
N SER A 30 18.27 1.09 14.31
CA SER A 30 18.50 1.30 12.88
C SER A 30 18.61 2.80 12.64
N GLY A 31 19.63 3.40 13.27
CA GLY A 31 19.99 4.79 13.09
C GLY A 31 20.61 5.00 11.72
N ILE A 32 19.78 5.22 10.71
CA ILE A 32 20.21 5.99 9.56
C ILE A 32 19.47 7.34 9.66
N SER A 33 20.13 8.29 10.31
CA SER A 33 19.73 9.70 10.21
C SER A 33 20.17 10.20 8.84
N LEU A 34 19.45 9.80 7.78
CA LEU A 34 19.70 10.26 6.42
C LEU A 34 19.38 11.75 6.34
N LYS A 35 20.38 12.57 5.98
CA LYS A 35 20.10 13.91 5.45
C LYS A 35 19.43 13.72 4.08
N ASP A 36 18.51 14.58 3.66
CA ASP A 36 17.72 14.41 2.42
C ASP A 36 18.54 14.00 1.18
N GLY A 37 19.75 14.55 1.00
CA GLY A 37 20.64 14.19 -0.11
C GLY A 37 21.23 12.77 -0.09
N ASP A 38 21.16 12.09 1.06
CA ASP A 38 21.63 10.71 1.25
C ASP A 38 20.51 9.70 0.99
N THR A 39 19.25 10.10 1.25
CA THR A 39 18.06 9.29 0.93
C THR A 39 17.94 9.03 -0.57
N TYR A 40 18.16 10.03 -1.42
CA TYR A 40 18.13 9.84 -2.88
C TYR A 40 19.17 8.84 -3.37
N LYS A 41 20.39 8.89 -2.82
CA LYS A 41 21.45 7.92 -3.16
C LYS A 41 21.06 6.51 -2.75
N VAL A 42 20.47 6.36 -1.57
CA VAL A 42 19.97 5.07 -1.09
C VAL A 42 18.88 4.52 -2.01
N ILE A 43 17.91 5.34 -2.41
CA ILE A 43 16.85 4.92 -3.34
C ILE A 43 17.44 4.45 -4.67
N ILE A 44 18.32 5.25 -5.28
CA ILE A 44 18.97 4.92 -6.55
C ILE A 44 19.73 3.59 -6.44
N SER A 45 20.51 3.39 -5.38
CA SER A 45 21.25 2.15 -5.18
C SER A 45 20.33 0.93 -5.01
N TYR A 46 19.13 1.09 -4.44
CA TYR A 46 18.15 0.01 -4.38
C TYR A 46 17.54 -0.30 -5.75
N GLU A 47 17.14 0.73 -6.51
CA GLU A 47 16.58 0.56 -7.86
C GLU A 47 17.58 -0.07 -8.83
N GLU A 48 18.84 0.38 -8.81
CA GLU A 48 19.92 -0.19 -9.62
C GLU A 48 20.16 -1.66 -9.26
N LYS A 49 20.16 -1.97 -7.96
CA LYS A 49 20.34 -3.34 -7.48
C LYS A 49 19.18 -4.23 -7.92
N GLU A 50 17.95 -3.79 -7.75
CA GLU A 50 16.76 -4.55 -8.18
C GLU A 50 16.80 -4.81 -9.70
N ALA A 51 17.13 -3.79 -10.49
CA ALA A 51 17.24 -3.92 -11.94
C ALA A 51 18.33 -4.92 -12.37
N MET A 52 19.47 -4.96 -11.66
CA MET A 52 20.54 -5.93 -11.92
C MET A 52 20.17 -7.35 -11.50
N GLU A 53 19.39 -7.51 -10.44
CA GLU A 53 18.94 -8.82 -9.93
C GLU A 53 17.74 -9.37 -10.74
N ARG A 54 17.06 -8.53 -11.51
CA ARG A 54 15.95 -8.93 -12.37
C ARG A 54 16.44 -9.74 -13.57
N LEU A 55 16.01 -11.00 -13.64
CA LEU A 55 16.37 -11.92 -14.71
C LEU A 55 15.25 -12.04 -15.75
N PRO A 56 15.55 -11.96 -17.06
CA PRO A 56 14.55 -12.14 -18.12
C PRO A 56 13.80 -13.47 -18.01
N GLU A 57 14.46 -14.54 -17.56
CA GLU A 57 13.86 -15.85 -17.37
C GLU A 57 12.79 -15.82 -16.27
N SER A 58 13.07 -15.14 -15.16
CA SER A 58 12.12 -14.96 -14.05
C SER A 58 10.89 -14.17 -14.50
N ASP A 59 11.09 -13.15 -15.33
CA ASP A 59 9.99 -12.38 -15.91
C ASP A 59 9.14 -13.23 -16.85
N SER A 60 9.78 -14.05 -17.70
CA SER A 60 9.08 -14.94 -18.61
C SER A 60 8.27 -16.01 -17.88
N GLU A 61 8.81 -16.57 -16.79
CA GLU A 61 8.12 -17.56 -15.96
C GLU A 61 6.92 -16.93 -15.26
N SER A 62 7.08 -15.73 -14.71
CA SER A 62 6.01 -14.96 -14.08
C SER A 62 4.89 -14.65 -15.08
N PHE A 63 5.24 -14.18 -16.28
CA PHE A 63 4.29 -13.90 -17.35
C PHE A 63 3.47 -15.15 -17.73
N LEU A 64 4.14 -16.29 -17.94
CA LEU A 64 3.48 -17.55 -18.30
C LEU A 64 2.57 -18.06 -17.17
N SER A 65 3.07 -18.03 -15.93
CA SER A 65 2.30 -18.41 -14.74
C SER A 65 1.04 -17.56 -14.59
N THR A 66 1.16 -16.25 -14.77
CA THR A 66 0.03 -15.31 -14.70
C THR A 66 -0.97 -15.54 -15.82
N CYS A 67 -0.53 -15.79 -17.05
CA CYS A 67 -1.41 -16.17 -18.16
C CYS A 67 -2.19 -17.46 -17.85
N ASP A 68 -1.52 -18.45 -17.29
CA ASP A 68 -2.13 -19.72 -16.90
C ASP A 68 -3.13 -19.55 -15.74
N ASN A 69 -2.83 -18.68 -14.77
CA ASN A 69 -3.75 -18.32 -13.68
C ASN A 69 -5.02 -17.67 -14.21
N ILE A 70 -4.90 -16.72 -15.14
CA ILE A 70 -6.04 -16.10 -15.83
C ILE A 70 -6.89 -17.16 -16.52
N ARG A 71 -6.25 -18.07 -17.28
CA ARG A 71 -6.97 -19.15 -17.99
C ARG A 71 -7.71 -20.07 -17.02
N ARG A 72 -7.07 -20.46 -15.92
CA ARG A 72 -7.69 -21.29 -14.87
C ARG A 72 -8.87 -20.59 -14.21
N ALA A 73 -8.72 -19.32 -13.83
CA ALA A 73 -9.76 -18.53 -13.20
C ALA A 73 -10.98 -18.36 -14.12
N MET A 74 -10.75 -18.01 -15.40
CA MET A 74 -11.83 -17.87 -16.39
C MET A 74 -12.59 -19.18 -16.62
N ASN A 75 -11.88 -20.31 -16.70
CA ASN A 75 -12.52 -21.62 -16.78
C ASN A 75 -13.36 -21.95 -15.55
N LYS A 76 -12.87 -21.59 -14.35
CA LYS A 76 -13.60 -21.79 -13.10
C LYS A 76 -14.86 -20.92 -13.05
N ILE A 77 -14.77 -19.66 -13.45
CA ILE A 77 -15.93 -18.76 -13.58
C ILE A 77 -16.96 -19.36 -14.54
N ALA A 78 -16.54 -19.86 -15.70
CA ALA A 78 -17.45 -20.46 -16.68
C ALA A 78 -18.22 -21.66 -16.10
N LYS A 79 -17.53 -22.54 -15.35
CA LYS A 79 -18.17 -23.68 -14.65
C LYS A 79 -19.12 -23.22 -13.54
N LEU A 80 -18.73 -22.22 -12.75
CA LEU A 80 -19.58 -21.69 -11.67
C LEU A 80 -20.87 -21.08 -12.22
N LYS A 81 -20.79 -20.37 -13.35
CA LYS A 81 -21.96 -19.79 -14.02
C LYS A 81 -23.00 -20.83 -14.46
N THR A 82 -22.58 -22.05 -14.75
CA THR A 82 -23.48 -23.15 -15.17
C THR A 82 -23.86 -24.09 -14.04
N SER A 83 -23.26 -23.95 -12.86
CA SER A 83 -23.43 -24.87 -11.73
C SER A 83 -24.80 -24.80 -11.03
N GLY A 84 -25.51 -23.66 -11.15
CA GLY A 84 -26.76 -23.43 -10.42
C GLY A 84 -26.61 -23.21 -8.91
N ASP A 85 -25.38 -23.13 -8.39
CA ASP A 85 -25.11 -22.90 -6.98
C ASP A 85 -25.44 -21.46 -6.57
N THR A 86 -26.21 -21.30 -5.49
CA THR A 86 -26.59 -19.99 -4.94
C THR A 86 -25.41 -19.20 -4.40
N ASN A 87 -24.33 -19.89 -3.99
CA ASN A 87 -23.10 -19.28 -3.48
C ASN A 87 -22.09 -18.96 -4.59
N ALA A 88 -22.33 -19.39 -5.84
CA ALA A 88 -21.42 -19.17 -6.95
C ALA A 88 -21.17 -17.68 -7.23
N LYS A 89 -22.10 -16.78 -6.86
CA LYS A 89 -21.97 -15.34 -7.10
C LYS A 89 -20.76 -14.72 -6.39
N ASP A 90 -20.55 -15.08 -5.13
CA ASP A 90 -19.45 -14.52 -4.33
C ASP A 90 -18.11 -15.07 -4.81
N GLU A 91 -18.05 -16.37 -5.12
CA GLU A 91 -16.84 -17.00 -5.67
C GLU A 91 -16.50 -16.46 -7.07
N ILE A 92 -17.49 -16.23 -7.93
CA ILE A 92 -17.30 -15.59 -9.24
C ILE A 92 -16.73 -14.17 -9.05
N ARG A 93 -17.26 -13.39 -8.10
CA ARG A 93 -16.78 -12.04 -7.84
C ARG A 93 -15.32 -12.05 -7.38
N GLU A 94 -14.95 -12.94 -6.47
CA GLU A 94 -13.56 -13.07 -6.02
C GLU A 94 -12.63 -13.45 -7.17
N LEU A 95 -13.01 -14.45 -7.99
CA LEU A 95 -12.24 -14.85 -9.16
C LEU A 95 -12.10 -13.71 -10.18
N GLN A 96 -13.12 -12.86 -10.33
CA GLN A 96 -13.04 -11.67 -11.19
C GLN A 96 -12.02 -10.67 -10.67
N ILE A 97 -12.02 -10.37 -9.36
CA ILE A 97 -11.04 -9.48 -8.73
C ILE A 97 -9.62 -10.01 -8.92
N GLN A 98 -9.40 -11.28 -8.61
CA GLN A 98 -8.09 -11.92 -8.79
C GLN A 98 -7.63 -11.89 -10.25
N THR A 99 -8.55 -12.14 -11.19
CA THR A 99 -8.23 -12.10 -12.61
C THR A 99 -7.90 -10.68 -13.08
N SER A 100 -8.60 -9.66 -12.57
CA SER A 100 -8.30 -8.26 -12.86
C SER A 100 -6.91 -7.85 -12.33
N LEU A 101 -6.53 -8.31 -11.15
CA LEU A 101 -5.18 -8.09 -10.62
C LEU A 101 -4.11 -8.77 -11.49
N ALA A 102 -4.35 -10.01 -11.90
CA ALA A 102 -3.45 -10.73 -12.81
C ALA A 102 -3.28 -10.00 -14.16
N PHE A 103 -4.33 -9.37 -14.68
CA PHE A 103 -4.21 -8.54 -15.89
C PHE A 103 -3.38 -7.27 -15.69
N ILE A 104 -3.38 -6.68 -14.49
CA ILE A 104 -2.51 -5.55 -14.16
C ILE A 104 -1.06 -6.02 -14.09
N GLU A 105 -0.81 -7.18 -13.49
CA GLU A 105 0.52 -7.78 -13.39
C GLU A 105 1.15 -8.04 -14.75
N LEU A 106 0.37 -8.49 -15.75
CA LEU A 106 0.88 -8.67 -17.12
C LEU A 106 1.35 -7.38 -17.82
N LYS A 107 0.97 -6.21 -17.32
CA LYS A 107 1.37 -4.91 -17.88
C LYS A 107 2.66 -4.38 -17.23
N ASN A 108 3.05 -4.90 -16.07
CA ASN A 108 4.16 -4.41 -15.25
C ASN A 108 5.50 -5.06 -15.60
#